data_AF-D0L8S5-F1
#
_entry.id   AF-D0L8S5-F1
#
_cell.length_a   1.000
_cell.length_b   1.000
_cell.length_c   1.000
_cell.angle_alpha   90.00
_cell.angle_beta   90.00
_cell.angle_gamma   90.00
#
_symmetry.space_group_name_H-M   'P 1'
#
loop_
_entity.id
_entity.type
_entity.pdbx_description
1 polymer ?
#
loop_
_entity_poly.entity_id
_entity_poly.type
_entity_poly.pdbx_seq_one_letter_code
_entity_poly.pdbx_strand_id
1 'polypeptide(L)'
;MVVLIAVTAMVLAGCGSNDDDTTDSTGSSATRSSTPMASTTSTSPRTTTSAPPGAPVPGACTSSGCPDLDGSSGNLMRGQVTPENADAVRVTRFLDEAITDLDELWGRWFAELQWGDATPGRVLIQPGTAFTSRCVDDDGNPHVVPSDEPNAYFCTRDSAPNGAGVTRIGSVVLPVQTFVNFWHGEIVGRPAQLGSGEFAAAMVAAHEYGHNVMFRIVQRGNLSESRETHGDNTELLADCFAGNWAATALRAHLLRPDDLRQAVSLIEAIGDPMPGQGHGTSTQRGLAIQRGFGLPGRPGQPIDCLTQYWPEVFGS
;
A
#
# COMPACT_ATOMS: atom_id res chain seq x y z
N MET A 1 25.07 18.64 -26.86
CA MET A 1 25.15 19.10 -25.45
C MET A 1 24.20 18.21 -24.67
N VAL A 2 24.74 17.18 -24.00
CA VAL A 2 23.94 16.26 -23.18
C VAL A 2 23.94 16.84 -21.77
N VAL A 3 22.77 17.28 -21.31
CA VAL A 3 22.60 17.75 -19.92
C VAL A 3 22.36 16.52 -19.07
N LEU A 4 23.36 16.17 -18.26
CA LEU A 4 23.28 15.13 -17.23
C LEU A 4 22.48 15.73 -16.06
N ILE A 5 21.22 15.34 -15.90
CA ILE A 5 20.44 15.68 -14.70
C ILE A 5 20.62 14.53 -13.72
N ALA A 6 21.39 14.78 -12.66
CA ALA A 6 21.50 13.88 -11.52
C ALA A 6 20.16 13.90 -10.77
N VAL A 7 19.47 12.76 -10.77
CA VAL A 7 18.29 12.54 -9.93
C VAL A 7 18.78 11.84 -8.67
N THR A 8 18.71 12.55 -7.54
CA THR A 8 18.98 12.01 -6.21
C THR A 8 17.89 11.00 -5.87
N ALA A 9 18.26 9.74 -5.68
CA ALA A 9 17.36 8.70 -5.17
C ALA A 9 17.03 9.01 -3.70
N MET A 10 15.76 9.26 -3.40
CA MET A 10 15.24 9.19 -2.03
C MET A 10 15.10 7.72 -1.68
N VAL A 11 15.94 7.25 -0.76
CA VAL A 11 15.89 5.90 -0.20
C VAL A 11 15.19 6.04 1.14
N LEU A 12 13.92 5.61 1.24
CA LEU A 12 13.23 5.55 2.52
C LEU A 12 13.86 4.46 3.39
N ALA A 13 14.82 4.86 4.25
CA ALA A 13 15.38 4.00 5.27
C ALA A 13 14.51 4.07 6.55
N GLY A 14 14.05 2.91 7.02
CA GLY A 14 13.30 2.77 8.28
C GLY A 14 14.07 3.30 9.49
N CYS A 15 13.39 4.04 10.35
CA CYS A 15 13.95 4.54 11.59
C CYS A 15 13.82 3.49 12.71
N GLY A 16 14.94 2.86 13.06
CA GLY A 16 15.13 2.26 14.37
C GLY A 16 15.45 3.33 15.41
N SER A 17 14.91 3.21 16.63
CA SER A 17 15.36 4.00 17.79
C SER A 17 15.56 3.06 18.98
N ASN A 18 16.83 2.93 19.38
CA ASN A 18 17.21 2.41 20.69
C ASN A 18 17.14 3.57 21.68
N ASP A 19 16.23 3.49 22.65
CA ASP A 19 16.28 4.33 23.85
C ASP A 19 16.65 3.46 25.05
N ASP A 20 17.90 3.59 25.48
CA ASP A 20 18.37 3.12 26.78
C ASP A 20 17.89 4.08 27.88
N ASP A 21 17.33 3.47 28.91
CA ASP A 21 16.69 4.04 30.08
C ASP A 21 17.74 4.44 31.14
N THR A 22 17.76 5.71 31.56
CA THR A 22 18.34 6.10 32.86
C THR A 22 17.65 7.34 33.45
N THR A 23 16.77 7.07 34.41
CA THR A 23 16.60 7.74 35.73
C THR A 23 17.19 9.16 35.91
N ASP A 24 16.37 10.12 36.34
CA ASP A 24 16.46 10.61 37.72
C ASP A 24 15.21 11.35 38.21
N SER A 25 15.04 11.23 39.51
CA SER A 25 14.02 11.64 40.44
C SER A 25 14.07 13.13 40.82
N THR A 26 12.91 13.74 41.07
CA THR A 26 12.75 14.78 42.11
C THR A 26 11.33 14.76 42.66
N GLY A 27 11.21 14.74 43.98
CA GLY A 27 9.93 14.80 44.71
C GLY A 27 9.77 16.08 45.53
N SER A 28 8.54 16.39 45.92
CA SER A 28 8.16 16.81 47.27
C SER A 28 6.67 17.12 47.41
N SER A 29 6.01 16.26 48.20
CA SER A 29 5.11 16.54 49.33
C SER A 29 4.26 17.82 49.41
N ALA A 30 2.94 17.62 49.53
CA ALA A 30 2.13 18.30 50.57
C ALA A 30 0.86 17.50 50.90
N THR A 31 0.67 17.28 52.20
CA THR A 31 -0.38 16.49 52.86
C THR A 31 -1.62 17.33 53.17
N ARG A 32 -2.85 16.79 53.06
CA ARG A 32 -3.96 17.00 54.02
C ARG A 32 -5.15 16.05 53.79
N SER A 33 -5.65 15.51 54.90
CA SER A 33 -6.72 14.51 55.05
C SER A 33 -8.14 15.00 54.73
N SER A 34 -8.99 14.12 54.21
CA SER A 34 -10.36 13.87 54.71
C SER A 34 -10.97 12.61 54.04
N THR A 35 -11.63 11.78 54.85
CA THR A 35 -12.24 10.47 54.51
C THR A 35 -13.72 10.63 54.08
N PRO A 36 -14.43 9.55 53.68
CA PRO A 36 -14.79 9.28 52.30
C PRO A 36 -16.29 9.49 51.99
N MET A 37 -16.65 9.78 50.74
CA MET A 37 -18.00 9.53 50.24
C MET A 37 -17.93 8.78 48.92
N ALA A 38 -18.61 7.64 48.91
CA ALA A 38 -18.82 6.79 47.76
C ALA A 38 -19.59 7.56 46.67
N SER A 39 -19.06 7.56 45.46
CA SER A 39 -19.81 7.85 44.25
C SER A 39 -19.18 7.05 43.12
N THR A 40 -19.98 6.09 42.68
CA THR A 40 -19.75 5.08 41.66
C THR A 40 -19.17 5.65 40.37
N THR A 41 -17.89 5.39 40.12
CA THR A 41 -17.28 5.46 38.79
C THR A 41 -17.75 4.28 37.97
N SER A 42 -18.51 4.57 36.90
CA SER A 42 -18.84 3.64 35.83
C SER A 42 -17.59 3.37 35.00
N THR A 43 -16.77 2.41 35.44
CA THR A 43 -15.66 1.87 34.66
C THR A 43 -16.23 0.87 33.66
N SER A 44 -16.39 1.28 32.40
CA SER A 44 -16.55 0.32 31.30
C SER A 44 -15.25 -0.47 31.16
N PRO A 45 -15.26 -1.82 31.14
CA PRO A 45 -14.06 -2.58 30.90
C PRO A 45 -13.66 -2.38 29.44
N ARG A 46 -12.56 -1.65 29.22
CA ARG A 46 -11.82 -1.71 27.96
C ARG A 46 -11.13 -3.08 27.93
N THR A 47 -11.80 -4.07 27.34
CA THR A 47 -11.16 -5.34 26.96
C THR A 47 -10.19 -5.08 25.81
N THR A 48 -8.99 -4.59 26.13
CA THR A 48 -7.82 -4.83 25.29
C THR A 48 -7.34 -6.23 25.60
N THR A 49 -7.86 -7.21 24.88
CA THR A 49 -7.25 -8.54 24.83
C THR A 49 -6.01 -8.41 23.95
N SER A 50 -4.87 -8.03 24.54
CA SER A 50 -3.58 -8.27 23.91
C SER A 50 -3.35 -9.77 23.87
N ALA A 51 -3.18 -10.32 22.67
CA ALA A 51 -2.78 -11.71 22.51
C ALA A 51 -1.38 -11.91 23.14
N PRO A 52 -1.12 -13.04 23.80
CA PRO A 52 0.19 -13.32 24.36
C PRO A 52 1.23 -13.48 23.24
N PRO A 53 2.48 -13.05 23.45
CA PRO A 53 3.56 -13.23 22.48
C PRO A 53 3.76 -14.73 22.23
N GLY A 54 3.61 -15.16 20.97
CA GLY A 54 3.77 -16.55 20.54
C GLY A 54 2.48 -17.35 20.32
N ALA A 55 1.29 -16.75 20.41
CA ALA A 55 0.08 -17.41 19.89
C ALA A 55 0.18 -17.54 18.35
N PRO A 56 -0.06 -18.73 17.76
CA PRO A 56 -0.11 -18.86 16.31
C PRO A 56 -1.18 -17.92 15.77
N VAL A 57 -0.86 -17.16 14.73
CA VAL A 57 -1.83 -16.31 14.03
C VAL A 57 -2.97 -17.24 13.58
N PRO A 58 -4.23 -17.03 14.03
CA PRO A 58 -5.35 -17.78 13.49
C PRO A 58 -5.38 -17.62 11.96
N GLY A 59 -5.49 -18.71 11.21
CA GLY A 59 -5.50 -18.71 9.74
C GLY A 59 -4.14 -18.44 9.09
N ALA A 60 -3.12 -19.25 9.33
CA ALA A 60 -1.83 -19.08 8.65
C ALA A 60 -1.95 -19.39 7.14
N CYS A 61 -1.58 -18.42 6.29
CA CYS A 61 -1.41 -18.61 4.85
C CYS A 61 -0.09 -19.37 4.60
N THR A 62 -0.19 -20.67 4.34
CA THR A 62 0.94 -21.53 3.93
C THR A 62 0.76 -22.01 2.50
N SER A 63 1.79 -22.64 1.92
CA SER A 63 1.73 -23.22 0.56
C SER A 63 0.56 -24.18 0.30
N SER A 64 -0.06 -24.75 1.34
CA SER A 64 -1.19 -25.68 1.25
C SER A 64 -2.47 -25.20 1.95
N GLY A 65 -2.41 -24.08 2.69
CA GLY A 65 -3.52 -23.59 3.52
C GLY A 65 -3.94 -22.15 3.21
N CYS A 66 -3.29 -21.49 2.24
CA CYS A 66 -3.66 -20.14 1.86
C CYS A 66 -4.84 -20.15 0.89
N PRO A 67 -5.91 -19.37 1.15
CA PRO A 67 -7.03 -19.27 0.24
C PRO A 67 -6.62 -18.57 -1.05
N ASP A 68 -7.26 -18.97 -2.14
CA ASP A 68 -7.10 -18.33 -3.44
C ASP A 68 -7.67 -16.91 -3.39
N LEU A 69 -7.01 -15.99 -4.08
CA LEU A 69 -7.49 -14.64 -4.31
C LEU A 69 -8.45 -14.66 -5.52
N ASP A 70 -9.73 -14.84 -5.22
CA ASP A 70 -10.77 -14.98 -6.24
C ASP A 70 -11.69 -13.78 -6.34
N GLY A 71 -12.24 -13.56 -7.54
CA GLY A 71 -13.26 -12.54 -7.84
C GLY A 71 -12.70 -11.13 -8.05
N SER A 72 -13.42 -10.33 -8.83
CA SER A 72 -13.30 -8.86 -8.90
C SER A 72 -14.70 -8.29 -8.62
N SER A 73 -14.80 -7.04 -8.15
CA SER A 73 -16.09 -6.33 -8.06
C SER A 73 -16.74 -6.15 -9.44
N GLY A 74 -15.94 -6.25 -10.51
CA GLY A 74 -16.36 -6.19 -11.91
C GLY A 74 -16.65 -4.78 -12.42
N ASN A 75 -16.45 -3.72 -11.63
CA ASN A 75 -16.91 -2.36 -11.98
C ASN A 75 -15.82 -1.38 -12.45
N LEU A 76 -14.54 -1.78 -12.47
CA LEU A 76 -13.43 -0.91 -12.89
C LEU A 76 -13.07 -1.06 -14.38
N MET A 77 -12.36 -0.08 -14.95
CA MET A 77 -11.74 -0.11 -16.29
C MET A 77 -12.72 -0.30 -17.45
N ARG A 78 -13.89 0.35 -17.36
CA ARG A 78 -14.93 0.29 -18.39
C ARG A 78 -14.84 1.45 -19.41
N GLY A 79 -13.71 2.15 -19.50
CA GLY A 79 -13.54 3.31 -20.38
C GLY A 79 -14.31 4.54 -19.90
N GLN A 80 -14.45 4.69 -18.58
CA GLN A 80 -15.14 5.84 -17.98
C GLN A 80 -14.31 7.12 -18.11
N VAL A 81 -12.99 6.99 -18.23
CA VAL A 81 -12.05 8.10 -18.43
C VAL A 81 -11.28 7.89 -19.73
N THR A 82 -11.21 8.95 -20.53
CA THR A 82 -10.62 9.03 -21.88
C THR A 82 -9.72 10.28 -21.93
N PRO A 83 -8.77 10.36 -22.87
CA PRO A 83 -7.96 11.57 -23.04
C PRO A 83 -8.78 12.85 -23.19
N GLU A 84 -9.97 12.79 -23.78
CA GLU A 84 -10.83 13.95 -24.03
C GLU A 84 -11.61 14.42 -22.80
N ASN A 85 -11.78 13.55 -21.79
CA ASN A 85 -12.57 13.84 -20.59
C ASN A 85 -11.82 13.61 -19.28
N ALA A 86 -10.50 13.43 -19.31
CA ALA A 86 -9.68 13.24 -18.12
C ALA A 86 -9.63 14.53 -17.28
N ASP A 87 -10.59 14.66 -16.37
CA ASP A 87 -10.65 15.73 -15.40
C ASP A 87 -10.52 15.18 -13.97
N ALA A 88 -10.21 16.08 -13.04
CA ALA A 88 -9.99 15.74 -11.63
C ALA A 88 -11.16 14.99 -10.99
N VAL A 89 -12.41 15.32 -11.37
CA VAL A 89 -13.62 14.71 -10.79
C VAL A 89 -13.75 13.26 -11.24
N ARG A 90 -13.52 13.00 -12.53
CA ARG A 90 -13.59 11.66 -13.11
C ARG A 90 -12.44 10.78 -12.66
N VAL A 91 -11.23 11.34 -12.62
CA VAL A 91 -10.05 10.61 -12.14
C VAL A 91 -10.17 10.32 -10.65
N THR A 92 -10.64 11.26 -9.83
CA THR A 92 -10.92 11.00 -8.41
C THR A 92 -11.91 9.84 -8.24
N ARG A 93 -13.01 9.84 -9.01
CA ARG A 93 -13.98 8.73 -8.98
C ARG A 93 -13.33 7.41 -9.40
N PHE A 94 -12.56 7.41 -10.47
CA PHE A 94 -11.86 6.22 -10.95
C PHE A 94 -10.91 5.66 -9.88
N LEU A 95 -10.11 6.51 -9.22
CA LEU A 95 -9.21 6.08 -8.15
C LEU A 95 -9.96 5.55 -6.94
N ASP A 96 -11.07 6.17 -6.56
CA ASP A 96 -11.92 5.69 -5.47
C ASP A 96 -12.57 4.33 -5.81
N GLU A 97 -13.03 4.14 -7.04
CA GLU A 97 -13.53 2.86 -7.55
C GLU A 97 -12.43 1.80 -7.56
N ALA A 98 -11.19 2.16 -7.94
CA ALA A 98 -10.05 1.24 -7.95
C ALA A 98 -9.69 0.77 -6.54
N ILE A 99 -9.57 1.68 -5.57
CA ILE A 99 -9.31 1.32 -4.16
C ILE A 99 -10.49 0.54 -3.57
N THR A 100 -11.72 0.81 -4.00
CA THR A 100 -12.90 0.07 -3.53
C THR A 100 -12.90 -1.38 -4.04
N ASP A 101 -12.53 -1.61 -5.31
CA ASP A 101 -12.36 -2.98 -5.84
C ASP A 101 -11.25 -3.74 -5.07
N LEU A 102 -10.16 -3.06 -4.72
CA LEU A 102 -9.08 -3.61 -3.90
C LEU A 102 -9.53 -3.91 -2.46
N ASP A 103 -10.34 -3.04 -1.84
CA ASP A 103 -10.94 -3.26 -0.53
C ASP A 103 -11.82 -4.52 -0.51
N GLU A 104 -12.64 -4.72 -1.53
CA GLU A 104 -13.49 -5.91 -1.65
C GLU A 104 -12.67 -7.18 -1.89
N LEU A 105 -11.62 -7.09 -2.70
CA LEU A 105 -10.76 -8.23 -3.02
C LEU A 105 -9.96 -8.69 -1.80
N TRP A 106 -9.14 -7.80 -1.26
CA TRP A 106 -8.26 -8.12 -0.13
C TRP A 106 -9.07 -8.27 1.16
N GLY A 107 -10.18 -7.56 1.33
CA GLY A 107 -11.08 -7.73 2.47
C GLY A 107 -11.65 -9.15 2.57
N ARG A 108 -12.07 -9.75 1.44
CA ARG A 108 -12.52 -11.16 1.43
C ARG A 108 -11.40 -12.12 1.81
N TRP A 109 -10.22 -11.95 1.23
CA TRP A 109 -9.06 -12.80 1.51
C TRP A 109 -8.62 -12.71 2.99
N PHE A 110 -8.54 -11.51 3.56
CA PHE A 110 -8.26 -11.31 4.98
C PHE A 110 -9.37 -11.90 5.88
N ALA A 111 -10.64 -11.82 5.46
CA ALA A 111 -11.75 -12.39 6.20
C ALA A 111 -11.67 -13.93 6.27
N GLU A 112 -11.33 -14.60 5.15
CA GLU A 112 -11.15 -16.06 5.13
C GLU A 112 -10.01 -16.52 6.05
N LEU A 113 -8.94 -15.72 6.14
CA LEU A 113 -7.83 -15.96 7.04
C LEU A 113 -8.11 -15.52 8.49
N GLN A 114 -9.24 -14.87 8.77
CA GLN A 114 -9.55 -14.27 10.08
C GLN A 114 -8.46 -13.28 10.54
N TRP A 115 -7.92 -12.52 9.58
CA TRP A 115 -6.88 -11.51 9.79
C TRP A 115 -7.43 -10.11 10.10
N GLY A 116 -8.73 -9.93 9.93
CA GLY A 116 -9.42 -8.69 10.25
C GLY A 116 -9.66 -7.83 9.01
N ASP A 117 -9.67 -6.52 9.20
CA ASP A 117 -10.00 -5.55 8.16
C ASP A 117 -8.75 -5.13 7.40
N ALA A 118 -8.75 -5.33 6.08
CA ALA A 118 -7.65 -5.00 5.20
C ALA A 118 -7.61 -3.51 4.80
N THR A 119 -8.70 -2.75 4.96
CA THR A 119 -8.87 -1.44 4.31
C THR A 119 -7.82 -0.39 4.77
N PRO A 120 -7.21 0.39 3.86
CA PRO A 120 -6.34 1.50 4.20
C PRO A 120 -7.14 2.77 4.48
N GLY A 121 -6.49 3.77 5.08
CA GLY A 121 -6.92 5.15 4.94
C GLY A 121 -6.73 5.60 3.49
N ARG A 122 -7.63 6.44 2.97
CA ARG A 122 -7.58 6.92 1.58
C ARG A 122 -7.31 8.42 1.57
N VAL A 123 -6.27 8.85 0.86
CA VAL A 123 -5.96 10.26 0.64
C VAL A 123 -5.87 10.52 -0.86
N LEU A 124 -6.92 11.11 -1.43
CA LEU A 124 -6.94 11.56 -2.83
C LEU A 124 -6.71 13.08 -2.86
N ILE A 125 -5.46 13.50 -3.12
CA ILE A 125 -5.06 14.91 -3.04
C ILE A 125 -5.61 15.64 -4.27
N GLN A 126 -6.63 16.47 -4.07
CA GLN A 126 -7.32 17.17 -5.15
C GLN A 126 -6.42 18.24 -5.80
N PRO A 127 -6.56 18.54 -7.11
CA PRO A 127 -5.73 19.54 -7.76
C PRO A 127 -5.72 20.91 -7.08
N GLY A 128 -4.53 21.50 -6.95
CA GLY A 128 -4.32 22.79 -6.27
C GLY A 128 -4.30 22.69 -4.75
N THR A 129 -4.32 21.48 -4.19
CA THR A 129 -4.19 21.22 -2.75
C THR A 129 -2.92 20.44 -2.45
N ALA A 130 -2.62 20.28 -1.15
CA ALA A 130 -1.52 19.46 -0.68
C ALA A 130 -1.94 18.68 0.58
N PHE A 131 -1.24 17.59 0.85
CA PHE A 131 -1.43 16.77 2.04
C PHE A 131 -0.11 16.71 2.82
N THR A 132 -0.17 16.93 4.14
CA THR A 132 1.00 16.76 5.00
C THR A 132 1.02 15.34 5.56
N SER A 133 1.92 14.52 5.02
CA SER A 133 2.13 13.16 5.51
C SER A 133 2.80 13.16 6.88
N ARG A 134 2.47 12.15 7.68
CA ARG A 134 3.13 11.79 8.94
C ARG A 134 4.35 10.89 8.72
N CYS A 135 4.54 10.38 7.51
CA CYS A 135 5.85 9.90 7.10
C CYS A 135 6.74 11.11 6.86
N VAL A 136 7.96 11.03 7.38
CA VAL A 136 8.95 12.09 7.32
C VAL A 136 9.97 11.75 6.25
N ASP A 137 10.63 12.78 5.72
CA ASP A 137 11.81 12.57 4.89
C ASP A 137 13.01 12.08 5.74
N ASP A 138 14.15 11.81 5.07
CA ASP A 138 15.37 11.33 5.71
C ASP A 138 15.92 12.30 6.78
N ASP A 139 15.53 13.58 6.72
CA ASP A 139 15.92 14.62 7.66
C ASP A 139 14.90 14.77 8.82
N GLY A 140 13.84 13.95 8.84
CA GLY A 140 12.79 13.97 9.85
C GLY A 140 11.76 15.09 9.67
N ASN A 141 11.76 15.78 8.53
CA ASN A 141 10.78 16.84 8.27
C ASN A 141 9.44 16.25 7.81
N PRO A 142 8.31 16.90 8.17
CA PRO A 142 7.00 16.53 7.62
C PRO A 142 7.01 16.63 6.09
N HIS A 143 6.65 15.53 5.43
CA HIS A 143 6.58 15.52 3.97
C HIS A 143 5.26 16.16 3.51
N VAL A 144 5.35 17.32 2.86
CA VAL A 144 4.19 17.99 2.25
C VAL A 144 4.10 17.57 0.80
N VAL A 145 3.03 16.86 0.46
CA VAL A 145 2.84 16.27 -0.86
C VAL A 145 1.83 17.09 -1.65
N PRO A 146 2.25 17.75 -2.74
CA PRO A 146 1.34 18.50 -3.60
C PRO A 146 0.49 17.56 -4.46
N SER A 147 -0.63 18.08 -4.98
CA SER A 147 -1.56 17.32 -5.81
C SER A 147 -1.02 16.80 -7.14
N ASP A 148 0.11 17.35 -7.59
CA ASP A 148 0.84 17.03 -8.82
C ASP A 148 2.21 16.38 -8.54
N GLU A 149 2.43 15.89 -7.31
CA GLU A 149 3.61 15.10 -6.97
C GLU A 149 3.74 13.92 -7.96
N PRO A 150 4.83 13.78 -8.72
CA PRO A 150 4.99 12.75 -9.73
C PRO A 150 5.28 11.38 -9.10
N ASN A 151 4.51 11.00 -8.09
CA ASN A 151 4.61 9.75 -7.37
C ASN A 151 3.27 9.39 -6.70
N ALA A 152 3.16 8.16 -6.22
CA ALA A 152 2.16 7.72 -5.26
C ALA A 152 2.89 7.03 -4.11
N TYR A 153 2.27 6.92 -2.94
CA TYR A 153 2.91 6.21 -1.83
C TYR A 153 1.88 5.69 -0.83
N PHE A 154 2.28 4.62 -0.15
CA PHE A 154 1.68 4.17 1.09
C PHE A 154 2.50 4.64 2.30
N CYS A 155 1.83 5.19 3.31
CA CYS A 155 2.48 5.60 4.54
C CYS A 155 1.86 4.90 5.76
N THR A 156 2.69 4.15 6.50
CA THR A 156 2.31 3.40 7.70
C THR A 156 1.89 4.29 8.88
N ARG A 157 2.30 5.57 8.87
CA ARG A 157 2.06 6.54 9.97
C ARG A 157 0.86 7.44 9.71
N ASP A 158 0.44 7.57 8.46
CA ASP A 158 -0.69 8.39 8.08
C ASP A 158 -1.99 7.85 8.67
N SER A 159 -2.92 8.76 8.93
CA SER A 159 -4.22 8.45 9.50
C SER A 159 -5.30 9.16 8.71
N ALA A 160 -6.09 8.40 7.93
CA ALA A 160 -7.16 8.92 7.10
C ALA A 160 -8.40 8.02 7.15
N PRO A 161 -9.60 8.54 6.84
CA PRO A 161 -10.79 7.71 6.66
C PRO A 161 -10.59 6.70 5.52
N ASN A 162 -11.09 5.47 5.69
CA ASN A 162 -11.28 4.53 4.60
C ASN A 162 -12.55 4.85 3.79
N GLY A 163 -12.91 4.03 2.80
CA GLY A 163 -14.12 4.22 1.98
C GLY A 163 -15.44 4.21 2.77
N ALA A 164 -15.46 3.65 3.97
CA ALA A 164 -16.62 3.65 4.88
C ALA A 164 -16.60 4.81 5.89
N GLY A 165 -15.63 5.72 5.81
CA GLY A 165 -15.45 6.83 6.74
C GLY A 165 -14.80 6.45 8.07
N VAL A 166 -14.33 5.21 8.24
CA VAL A 166 -13.63 4.77 9.44
C VAL A 166 -12.16 5.17 9.34
N THR A 167 -11.67 5.92 10.32
CA THR A 167 -10.25 6.30 10.38
C THR A 167 -9.36 5.07 10.53
N ARG A 168 -8.38 4.94 9.64
CA ARG A 168 -7.35 3.90 9.64
C ARG A 168 -5.97 4.52 9.76
N ILE A 169 -5.10 3.86 10.52
CA ILE A 169 -3.67 4.08 10.44
C ILE A 169 -3.14 3.24 9.26
N GLY A 170 -2.20 3.80 8.50
CA GLY A 170 -1.76 3.27 7.22
C GLY A 170 -2.66 3.80 6.10
N SER A 171 -2.13 4.71 5.28
CA SER A 171 -2.90 5.35 4.21
C SER A 171 -2.26 5.19 2.84
N VAL A 172 -3.09 4.90 1.84
CA VAL A 172 -2.75 5.03 0.42
C VAL A 172 -2.96 6.50 0.03
N VAL A 173 -1.93 7.13 -0.52
CA VAL A 173 -1.93 8.55 -0.88
C VAL A 173 -1.70 8.72 -2.37
N LEU A 174 -2.71 9.26 -3.05
CA LEU A 174 -2.74 9.40 -4.51
C LEU A 174 -2.93 10.88 -4.89
N PRO A 175 -1.90 11.52 -5.47
CA PRO A 175 -2.01 12.87 -6.03
C PRO A 175 -2.85 12.87 -7.31
N VAL A 176 -4.06 13.43 -7.26
CA VAL A 176 -5.05 13.29 -8.36
C VAL A 176 -4.56 13.92 -9.66
N GLN A 177 -3.84 15.03 -9.61
CA GLN A 177 -3.33 15.69 -10.82
C GLN A 177 -2.30 14.80 -11.54
N THR A 178 -1.46 14.09 -10.79
CA THR A 178 -0.52 13.12 -11.35
C THR A 178 -1.22 12.01 -12.10
N PHE A 179 -2.33 11.51 -11.56
CA PHE A 179 -3.14 10.49 -12.24
C PHE A 179 -3.89 11.07 -13.45
N VAL A 180 -4.35 12.33 -13.44
CA VAL A 180 -4.92 12.96 -14.64
C VAL A 180 -3.95 12.90 -15.82
N ASN A 181 -2.65 13.11 -15.56
CA ASN A 181 -1.63 13.05 -16.60
C ASN A 181 -1.47 11.65 -17.23
N PHE A 182 -1.98 10.58 -16.61
CA PHE A 182 -1.95 9.23 -17.19
C PHE A 182 -2.75 9.15 -18.48
N TRP A 183 -3.88 9.85 -18.56
CA TRP A 183 -4.66 9.95 -19.79
C TRP A 183 -4.09 10.93 -20.81
N HIS A 184 -3.02 11.66 -20.46
CA HIS A 184 -2.30 12.58 -21.33
C HIS A 184 -0.91 12.06 -21.74
N GLY A 185 -0.66 10.76 -21.53
CA GLY A 185 0.55 10.10 -22.04
C GLY A 185 1.74 10.18 -21.10
N GLU A 186 1.53 10.42 -19.81
CA GLU A 186 2.57 10.36 -18.78
C GLU A 186 2.32 9.22 -17.80
N ILE A 187 3.35 8.74 -17.11
CA ILE A 187 3.27 7.86 -15.94
C ILE A 187 4.28 8.41 -14.95
N VAL A 188 3.80 8.86 -13.78
CA VAL A 188 4.62 9.44 -12.69
C VAL A 188 5.66 10.47 -13.18
N GLY A 189 5.21 11.46 -13.95
CA GLY A 189 6.06 12.54 -14.48
C GLY A 189 6.98 12.14 -15.64
N ARG A 190 6.84 10.92 -16.20
CA ARG A 190 7.62 10.45 -17.36
C ARG A 190 6.71 10.20 -18.57
N PRO A 191 7.11 10.56 -19.79
CA PRO A 191 6.36 10.19 -20.99
C PRO A 191 6.25 8.67 -21.17
N ALA A 192 5.04 8.17 -21.44
CA ALA A 192 4.75 6.76 -21.64
C ALA A 192 4.79 6.39 -23.12
N GLN A 193 5.84 5.68 -23.54
CA GLN A 193 6.12 5.43 -24.97
C GLN A 193 5.11 4.50 -25.65
N LEU A 194 4.56 3.52 -24.93
CA LEU A 194 3.66 2.51 -25.50
C LEU A 194 2.18 2.77 -25.19
N GLY A 195 1.90 3.75 -24.34
CA GLY A 195 0.56 4.10 -23.85
C GLY A 195 0.52 4.21 -22.32
N SER A 196 -0.45 4.99 -21.82
CA SER A 196 -0.81 5.14 -20.41
C SER A 196 -2.34 5.24 -20.32
N GLY A 197 -2.90 5.36 -19.12
CA GLY A 197 -4.34 5.51 -18.90
C GLY A 197 -4.86 4.67 -17.74
N GLU A 198 -6.10 4.19 -17.88
CA GLU A 198 -6.85 3.47 -16.83
C GLU A 198 -6.07 2.31 -16.20
N PHE A 199 -5.46 1.43 -17.01
CA PHE A 199 -4.79 0.26 -16.46
C PHE A 199 -3.49 0.63 -15.74
N ALA A 200 -2.68 1.54 -16.30
CA ALA A 200 -1.50 2.03 -15.60
C ALA A 200 -1.87 2.71 -14.27
N ALA A 201 -2.92 3.52 -14.24
CA ALA A 201 -3.41 4.18 -13.04
C ALA A 201 -3.89 3.16 -11.98
N ALA A 202 -4.66 2.16 -12.39
CA ALA A 202 -5.14 1.11 -11.49
C ALA A 202 -4.00 0.24 -10.95
N MET A 203 -2.99 -0.07 -11.77
CA MET A 203 -1.81 -0.82 -11.33
C MET A 203 -0.99 -0.07 -10.28
N VAL A 204 -0.80 1.24 -10.43
CA VAL A 204 -0.13 2.05 -9.38
C VAL A 204 -0.96 2.05 -8.09
N ALA A 205 -2.29 2.24 -8.18
CA ALA A 205 -3.14 2.16 -6.99
C ALA A 205 -3.10 0.78 -6.33
N ALA A 206 -3.08 -0.31 -7.12
CA ALA A 206 -2.96 -1.68 -6.63
C ALA A 206 -1.59 -1.96 -5.99
N HIS A 207 -0.52 -1.35 -6.50
CA HIS A 207 0.81 -1.41 -5.91
C HIS A 207 0.83 -0.76 -4.52
N GLU A 208 0.34 0.47 -4.38
CA GLU A 208 0.26 1.14 -3.07
C GLU A 208 -0.64 0.38 -2.09
N TYR A 209 -1.70 -0.25 -2.59
CA TYR A 209 -2.53 -1.14 -1.79
C TYR A 209 -1.76 -2.40 -1.36
N GLY A 210 -0.85 -2.92 -2.18
CA GLY A 210 0.04 -4.02 -1.83
C GLY A 210 0.88 -3.70 -0.58
N HIS A 211 1.43 -2.48 -0.47
CA HIS A 211 2.11 -2.01 0.74
C HIS A 211 1.18 -2.01 1.96
N ASN A 212 -0.08 -1.60 1.78
CA ASN A 212 -1.09 -1.72 2.84
C ASN A 212 -1.35 -3.19 3.24
N VAL A 213 -1.43 -4.12 2.28
CA VAL A 213 -1.59 -5.56 2.58
C VAL A 213 -0.45 -6.06 3.46
N MET A 214 0.80 -5.72 3.12
CA MET A 214 1.96 -6.05 3.96
C MET A 214 1.82 -5.46 5.37
N PHE A 215 1.48 -4.18 5.47
CA PHE A 215 1.30 -3.51 6.75
C PHE A 215 0.23 -4.16 7.63
N ARG A 216 -0.89 -4.59 7.04
CA ARG A 216 -1.95 -5.31 7.75
C ARG A 216 -1.49 -6.69 8.22
N ILE A 217 -0.66 -7.38 7.43
CA ILE A 217 -0.02 -8.65 7.83
C ILE A 217 0.91 -8.42 9.03
N VAL A 218 1.78 -7.40 8.99
CA VAL A 218 2.67 -7.02 10.11
C VAL A 218 1.86 -6.78 11.38
N GLN A 219 0.81 -5.95 11.30
CA GLN A 219 -0.04 -5.64 12.44
C GLN A 219 -0.75 -6.87 12.99
N ARG A 220 -1.28 -7.73 12.12
CA ARG A 220 -1.99 -8.94 12.53
C ARG A 220 -1.07 -9.95 13.19
N GLY A 221 0.12 -10.15 12.63
CA GLY A 221 1.14 -11.06 13.15
C GLY A 221 1.93 -10.50 14.32
N ASN A 222 1.78 -9.20 14.64
CA ASN A 222 2.63 -8.47 15.57
C ASN A 222 4.12 -8.74 15.28
N LEU A 223 4.48 -8.63 14.00
CA LEU A 223 5.85 -8.88 13.53
C LEU A 223 6.75 -7.75 14.03
N SER A 224 7.96 -8.10 14.47
CA SER A 224 9.01 -7.11 14.73
C SER A 224 9.53 -6.54 13.43
N GLU A 225 10.07 -5.33 13.47
CA GLU A 225 10.66 -4.65 12.30
C GLU A 225 11.67 -5.55 11.56
N SER A 226 12.51 -6.31 12.30
CA SER A 226 13.48 -7.25 11.73
C SER A 226 12.89 -8.43 10.95
N ARG A 227 11.57 -8.63 11.01
CA ARG A 227 10.83 -9.67 10.29
C ARG A 227 9.96 -9.06 9.19
N GLU A 228 9.96 -7.75 9.02
CA GLU A 228 9.30 -7.10 7.89
C GLU A 228 10.07 -7.38 6.59
N THR A 229 9.41 -7.18 5.46
CA THR A 229 10.12 -7.20 4.18
C THR A 229 10.95 -5.92 4.02
N HIS A 230 12.12 -6.03 3.40
CA HIS A 230 13.09 -4.94 3.31
C HIS A 230 13.77 -4.88 1.94
N GLY A 231 14.30 -3.70 1.60
CA GLY A 231 15.01 -3.44 0.34
C GLY A 231 14.09 -3.62 -0.87
N ASP A 232 14.65 -4.05 -2.00
CA ASP A 232 13.89 -4.27 -3.23
C ASP A 232 12.68 -5.21 -3.02
N ASN A 233 12.74 -6.16 -2.07
CA ASN A 233 11.66 -7.10 -1.83
C ASN A 233 10.36 -6.45 -1.37
N THR A 234 10.40 -5.30 -0.69
CA THR A 234 9.20 -4.56 -0.28
C THR A 234 8.43 -4.11 -1.53
N GLU A 235 9.11 -3.46 -2.46
CA GLU A 235 8.53 -2.95 -3.71
C GLU A 235 8.13 -4.08 -4.67
N LEU A 236 8.95 -5.13 -4.76
CA LEU A 236 8.63 -6.31 -5.57
C LEU A 236 7.44 -7.11 -5.01
N LEU A 237 7.24 -7.13 -3.69
CA LEU A 237 6.05 -7.75 -3.11
C LEU A 237 4.79 -6.95 -3.45
N ALA A 238 4.85 -5.61 -3.40
CA ALA A 238 3.74 -4.74 -3.79
C ALA A 238 3.37 -4.92 -5.27
N ASP A 239 4.38 -4.98 -6.15
CA ASP A 239 4.21 -5.32 -7.57
C ASP A 239 3.57 -6.69 -7.78
N CYS A 240 3.99 -7.68 -7.00
CA CYS A 240 3.41 -9.02 -7.08
C CYS A 240 1.93 -9.04 -6.64
N PHE A 241 1.58 -8.30 -5.57
CA PHE A 241 0.19 -8.15 -5.17
C PHE A 241 -0.66 -7.38 -6.19
N ALA A 242 -0.11 -6.35 -6.84
CA ALA A 242 -0.75 -5.69 -7.98
C ALA A 242 -0.96 -6.67 -9.15
N GLY A 243 0.00 -7.57 -9.39
CA GLY A 243 -0.15 -8.69 -10.33
C GLY A 243 -1.29 -9.63 -9.98
N ASN A 244 -1.46 -9.99 -8.70
CA ASN A 244 -2.59 -10.84 -8.26
C ASN A 244 -3.93 -10.15 -8.55
N TRP A 245 -4.04 -8.85 -8.27
CA TRP A 245 -5.22 -8.05 -8.65
C TRP A 245 -5.44 -8.03 -10.17
N ALA A 246 -4.40 -7.80 -10.97
CA ALA A 246 -4.51 -7.83 -12.43
C ALA A 246 -4.99 -9.19 -12.96
N ALA A 247 -4.62 -10.29 -12.30
CA ALA A 247 -5.13 -11.63 -12.64
C ALA A 247 -6.64 -11.75 -12.43
N THR A 248 -7.20 -11.12 -11.39
CA THR A 248 -8.66 -11.14 -11.14
C THR A 248 -9.39 -10.25 -12.13
N ALA A 249 -8.82 -9.08 -12.47
CA ALA A 249 -9.32 -8.20 -13.51
C ALA A 249 -9.39 -8.88 -14.89
N LEU A 250 -8.37 -9.69 -15.25
CA LEU A 250 -8.38 -10.50 -16.47
C LEU A 250 -9.54 -11.50 -16.46
N ARG A 251 -9.72 -12.24 -15.35
CA ARG A 251 -10.80 -13.25 -15.23
C ARG A 251 -12.19 -12.61 -15.28
N ALA A 252 -12.31 -11.36 -14.83
CA ALA A 252 -13.52 -10.56 -14.92
C ALA A 252 -13.72 -9.88 -16.29
N HIS A 253 -12.86 -10.17 -17.29
CA HIS A 253 -12.89 -9.59 -18.63
C HIS A 253 -12.79 -8.05 -18.66
N LEU A 254 -12.08 -7.47 -17.70
CA LEU A 254 -11.88 -6.02 -17.61
C LEU A 254 -10.68 -5.54 -18.44
N LEU A 255 -9.76 -6.44 -18.79
CA LEU A 255 -8.54 -6.09 -19.53
C LEU A 255 -8.76 -6.14 -21.04
N ARG A 256 -8.33 -5.09 -21.72
CA ARG A 256 -8.27 -4.96 -23.18
C ARG A 256 -6.84 -5.21 -23.64
N PRO A 257 -6.62 -5.56 -24.93
CA PRO A 257 -5.27 -5.73 -25.47
C PRO A 257 -4.36 -4.52 -25.28
N ASP A 258 -4.92 -3.30 -25.27
CA ASP A 258 -4.16 -2.08 -25.04
C ASP A 258 -3.60 -1.94 -23.63
N ASP A 259 -4.30 -2.49 -22.63
CA ASP A 259 -3.93 -2.39 -21.23
C ASP A 259 -2.59 -3.12 -20.96
N LEU A 260 -2.26 -4.14 -21.77
CA LEU A 260 -0.94 -4.79 -21.74
C LEU A 260 0.20 -3.83 -22.12
N ARG A 261 -0.04 -2.90 -23.06
CA ARG A 261 0.98 -1.91 -23.44
C ARG A 261 1.21 -0.89 -22.33
N GLN A 262 0.13 -0.50 -21.64
CA GLN A 262 0.21 0.36 -20.47
C GLN A 262 1.00 -0.30 -19.33
N ALA A 263 0.85 -1.61 -19.13
CA ALA A 263 1.64 -2.39 -18.18
C ALA A 263 3.16 -2.30 -18.46
N VAL A 264 3.54 -2.43 -19.73
CA VAL A 264 4.95 -2.34 -20.15
C VAL A 264 5.49 -0.91 -19.94
N SER A 265 4.76 0.12 -20.37
CA SER A 265 5.14 1.52 -20.12
C SER A 265 5.32 1.80 -18.63
N LEU A 266 4.44 1.24 -17.79
CA LEU A 266 4.52 1.39 -16.34
C LEU A 266 5.81 0.80 -15.79
N ILE A 267 6.13 -0.45 -16.13
CA ILE A 267 7.36 -1.14 -15.70
C ILE A 267 8.63 -0.38 -16.11
N GLU A 268 8.63 0.22 -17.30
CA GLU A 268 9.73 1.06 -17.79
C GLU A 268 9.84 2.38 -17.02
N ALA A 269 8.71 2.98 -16.62
CA ALA A 269 8.68 4.27 -15.95
C ALA A 269 9.12 4.20 -14.48
N ILE A 270 8.87 3.08 -13.80
CA ILE A 270 9.02 2.94 -12.33
C ILE A 270 10.22 2.09 -11.87
N GLY A 271 10.99 1.53 -12.81
CA GLY A 271 12.13 0.67 -12.47
C GLY A 271 13.42 1.45 -12.21
N ASP A 272 14.19 0.98 -11.23
CA ASP A 272 15.52 1.51 -10.96
C ASP A 272 16.53 1.11 -12.06
N PRO A 273 17.55 1.94 -12.34
CA PRO A 273 18.63 1.57 -13.27
C PRO A 273 19.41 0.32 -12.87
N MET A 274 19.57 0.07 -11.56
CA MET A 274 20.34 -1.04 -11.00
C MET A 274 19.63 -1.65 -9.77
N PRO A 275 19.90 -2.93 -9.43
CA PRO A 275 19.35 -3.55 -8.22
C PRO A 275 19.89 -2.91 -6.92
N GLY A 276 19.13 -3.06 -5.82
CA GLY A 276 19.54 -2.59 -4.49
C GLY A 276 19.38 -1.08 -4.28
N GLN A 277 18.55 -0.43 -5.09
CA GLN A 277 18.28 1.01 -5.03
C GLN A 277 16.95 1.34 -4.34
N GLY A 278 16.18 0.32 -3.93
CA GLY A 278 14.94 0.47 -3.18
C GLY A 278 13.72 -0.07 -3.92
N HIS A 279 13.60 0.19 -5.23
CA HIS A 279 12.43 -0.20 -6.03
C HIS A 279 12.62 -1.48 -6.85
N GLY A 280 13.87 -1.85 -7.09
CA GLY A 280 14.24 -2.91 -8.00
C GLY A 280 14.20 -2.46 -9.47
N THR A 281 14.94 -3.16 -10.32
CA THR A 281 15.01 -2.86 -11.75
C THR A 281 13.69 -3.12 -12.47
N SER A 282 13.47 -2.50 -13.63
CA SER A 282 12.32 -2.80 -14.49
C SER A 282 12.17 -4.31 -14.77
N THR A 283 13.27 -5.05 -14.89
CA THR A 283 13.22 -6.51 -15.06
C THR A 283 12.70 -7.21 -13.80
N GLN A 284 13.20 -6.85 -12.61
CA GLN A 284 12.72 -7.43 -11.35
C GLN A 284 11.23 -7.12 -11.13
N ARG A 285 10.84 -5.86 -11.33
CA ARG A 285 9.45 -5.39 -11.19
C ARG A 285 8.50 -6.11 -12.15
N GLY A 286 8.88 -6.23 -13.42
CA GLY A 286 8.12 -7.00 -14.41
C GLY A 286 7.96 -8.48 -14.05
N LEU A 287 9.01 -9.12 -13.52
CA LEU A 287 8.94 -10.50 -13.05
C LEU A 287 8.04 -10.66 -11.81
N ALA A 288 8.03 -9.68 -10.91
CA ALA A 288 7.14 -9.66 -9.75
C ALA A 288 5.66 -9.55 -10.17
N ILE A 289 5.34 -8.60 -11.05
CA ILE A 289 3.99 -8.45 -11.61
C ILE A 289 3.58 -9.75 -12.33
N GLN A 290 4.46 -10.33 -13.15
CA GLN A 290 4.17 -11.58 -13.85
C GLN A 290 3.88 -12.74 -12.87
N ARG A 291 4.62 -12.84 -11.77
CA ARG A 291 4.40 -13.86 -10.75
C ARG A 291 3.02 -13.73 -10.12
N GLY A 292 2.64 -12.50 -9.75
CA GLY A 292 1.31 -12.22 -9.22
C GLY A 292 0.20 -12.49 -10.23
N PHE A 293 0.43 -12.12 -11.49
CA PHE A 293 -0.51 -12.36 -12.58
C PHE A 293 -0.73 -13.86 -12.85
N GLY A 294 0.34 -14.63 -12.77
CA GLY A 294 0.35 -16.08 -12.95
C GLY A 294 0.62 -16.53 -14.38
N LEU A 295 0.31 -17.80 -14.64
CA LEU A 295 0.51 -18.46 -15.92
C LEU A 295 -0.85 -18.87 -16.52
N PRO A 296 -0.91 -19.15 -17.84
CA PRO A 296 -2.12 -19.68 -18.45
C PRO A 296 -2.65 -20.90 -17.69
N GLY A 297 -3.90 -20.82 -17.22
CA GLY A 297 -4.55 -21.89 -16.45
C GLY A 297 -4.18 -21.97 -14.95
N ARG A 298 -3.27 -21.12 -14.46
CA ARG A 298 -2.96 -20.99 -13.03
C ARG A 298 -2.75 -19.51 -12.67
N PRO A 299 -3.80 -18.78 -12.26
CA PRO A 299 -3.62 -17.42 -11.78
C PRO A 299 -2.64 -17.40 -10.60
N GLY A 300 -1.84 -16.34 -10.49
CA GLY A 300 -0.92 -16.21 -9.37
C GLY A 300 -1.70 -15.97 -8.09
N GLN A 301 -1.25 -16.55 -6.99
CA GLN A 301 -1.88 -16.43 -5.68
C GLN A 301 -1.02 -15.61 -4.70
N PRO A 302 -1.61 -15.01 -3.65
CA PRO A 302 -0.85 -14.24 -2.67
C PRO A 302 0.30 -15.03 -2.04
N ILE A 303 0.12 -16.34 -1.83
CA ILE A 303 1.19 -17.21 -1.31
C ILE A 303 2.38 -17.34 -2.27
N ASP A 304 2.17 -17.27 -3.59
CA ASP A 304 3.27 -17.27 -4.58
C ASP A 304 4.14 -16.01 -4.43
N CYS A 305 3.51 -14.88 -4.07
CA CYS A 305 4.19 -13.61 -3.82
C CYS A 305 4.89 -13.60 -2.47
N LEU A 306 4.17 -13.97 -1.40
CA LEU A 306 4.68 -13.99 -0.02
C LEU A 306 5.88 -14.91 0.14
N THR A 307 5.83 -16.12 -0.43
CA THR A 307 6.97 -17.07 -0.34
C THR A 307 8.19 -16.60 -1.11
N GLN A 308 8.01 -15.84 -2.20
CA GLN A 308 9.11 -15.35 -3.03
C GLN A 308 9.79 -14.12 -2.45
N TYR A 309 9.00 -13.15 -1.98
CA TYR A 309 9.49 -11.82 -1.60
C TYR A 309 9.45 -11.57 -0.08
N TRP A 310 8.96 -12.53 0.70
CA TRP A 310 9.00 -12.48 2.16
C TRP A 310 9.24 -13.87 2.79
N PRO A 311 10.29 -14.60 2.34
CA PRO A 311 10.53 -15.98 2.75
C PRO A 311 10.83 -16.16 4.24
N GLU A 312 11.28 -15.12 4.94
CA GLU A 312 11.56 -15.14 6.39
C GLU A 312 10.31 -15.41 7.22
N VAL A 313 9.13 -15.05 6.69
CA VAL A 313 7.84 -15.26 7.34
C VAL A 313 7.06 -16.41 6.67
N PHE A 314 7.18 -16.58 5.35
CA PHE A 314 6.31 -17.48 4.57
C PHE A 314 7.04 -18.62 3.83
N GLY A 315 8.36 -18.72 3.91
CA GLY A 315 9.18 -19.66 3.10
C GLY A 315 9.20 -21.12 3.57
N SER A 316 8.28 -21.55 4.44
CA SER A 316 8.23 -22.91 5.01
C SER A 316 7.19 -23.81 4.37
#